data_AF-A0A944LEA0-F1
#
_entry.id   AF-A0A944LEA0-F1
#
_cell.length_a   1.000
_cell.length_b   1.000
_cell.length_c   1.000
_cell.angle_alpha   90.00
_cell.angle_beta   90.00
_cell.angle_gamma   90.00
#
_symmetry.space_group_name_H-M   'P 1'
#
loop_
_entity.id
_entity.type
_entity.pdbx_description
1 polymer ?
#
loop_
_entity_poly.entity_id
_entity_poly.type
_entity_poly.pdbx_seq_one_letter_code
_entity_poly.pdbx_strand_id
1 'polypeptide(L)'
;MLGDGKLVGYKVKGSGQNTDLDVWREVFIDHPGAKMGHDLQPDYTKPGHVLLTDSKGVYSYDVNSNRQVIGEPIWAKGRVKSIARHPTTKEYVWVVGSPDTGEMGTKVSIGKDLGAPTEERGWSDARFYKARIFSPAYE
;
A
#
# COMPACT_ATOMS: atom_id res chain seq x y z
N MET A 1 -8.17 -10.44 -5.11
CA MET A 1 -7.24 -9.37 -5.52
C MET A 1 -7.55 -8.10 -4.72
N LEU A 2 -6.62 -7.15 -4.61
CA LEU A 2 -6.90 -5.83 -4.01
C LEU A 2 -8.02 -5.04 -4.73
N GLY A 3 -8.44 -5.49 -5.92
CA GLY A 3 -9.56 -4.93 -6.68
C GLY A 3 -10.97 -5.40 -6.26
N ASP A 4 -11.10 -6.42 -5.40
CA ASP A 4 -12.41 -6.97 -5.01
C ASP A 4 -13.01 -6.26 -3.79
N GLY A 5 -12.41 -5.15 -3.35
CA GLY A 5 -12.87 -4.42 -2.17
C GLY A 5 -12.70 -5.18 -0.85
N LYS A 6 -11.78 -6.15 -0.82
CA LYS A 6 -11.44 -6.93 0.36
C LYS A 6 -9.94 -7.23 0.42
N LEU A 7 -9.43 -7.33 1.64
CA LEU A 7 -8.17 -7.99 1.92
C LEU A 7 -8.43 -9.48 2.14
N VAL A 8 -7.61 -10.32 1.51
CA VAL A 8 -7.69 -11.78 1.63
C VAL A 8 -6.38 -12.28 2.23
N GLY A 9 -6.50 -12.99 3.34
CA GLY A 9 -5.38 -13.70 3.97
C GLY A 9 -5.29 -15.12 3.45
N TYR A 10 -4.07 -15.56 3.13
CA TYR A 10 -3.76 -16.94 2.72
C TYR A 10 -2.83 -17.66 3.70
N LYS A 11 -3.11 -18.94 3.94
CA LYS A 11 -2.22 -19.89 4.61
C LYS A 11 -1.44 -20.62 3.54
N VAL A 12 -0.12 -20.51 3.58
CA VAL A 12 0.75 -21.25 2.68
C VAL A 12 0.79 -22.70 3.14
N LYS A 13 0.60 -23.63 2.20
CA LYS A 13 0.73 -25.08 2.42
C LYS A 13 1.72 -25.66 1.42
N GLY A 14 2.29 -26.81 1.79
CA GLY A 14 3.31 -27.48 0.98
C GLY A 14 4.60 -26.68 0.87
N SER A 15 5.42 -27.01 -0.13
CA SER A 15 6.71 -26.36 -0.37
C SER A 15 7.19 -26.60 -1.81
N GLY A 16 8.06 -25.72 -2.30
CA GLY A 16 8.62 -25.80 -3.65
C GLY A 16 7.52 -25.78 -4.71
N GLN A 17 7.55 -26.76 -5.61
CA GLN A 17 6.52 -26.92 -6.65
C GLN A 17 5.14 -27.35 -6.11
N ASN A 18 5.07 -27.82 -4.86
CA ASN A 18 3.82 -28.22 -4.20
C ASN A 18 3.26 -27.11 -3.31
N THR A 19 3.66 -25.86 -3.52
CA THR A 19 3.15 -24.71 -2.76
C THR A 19 1.72 -24.42 -3.17
N ASP A 20 0.83 -24.31 -2.19
CA ASP A 20 -0.58 -23.96 -2.38
C ASP A 20 -1.05 -22.91 -1.36
N LEU A 21 -2.16 -22.25 -1.62
CA LEU A 21 -2.71 -21.14 -0.84
C LEU A 21 -4.17 -21.39 -0.46
N ASP A 22 -4.40 -21.61 0.84
CA ASP A 22 -5.76 -21.65 1.36
C ASP A 22 -6.19 -20.27 1.85
N VAL A 23 -7.36 -19.81 1.41
CA VAL A 23 -8.01 -18.66 2.03
C VAL A 23 -8.29 -19.01 3.49
N TRP A 24 -7.69 -18.28 4.42
CA TRP A 24 -8.00 -18.41 5.85
C TRP A 24 -8.88 -17.29 6.36
N ARG A 25 -8.94 -16.16 5.63
CA ARG A 25 -9.64 -14.97 6.08
C ARG A 25 -9.94 -14.01 4.95
N GLU A 26 -11.10 -13.36 5.05
CA GLU A 26 -11.47 -12.23 4.21
C GLU A 26 -11.95 -11.04 5.06
N VAL A 27 -11.60 -9.83 4.62
CA VAL A 27 -11.91 -8.60 5.34
C VAL A 27 -12.28 -7.52 4.35
N PHE A 28 -13.52 -7.03 4.40
CA PHE A 28 -14.00 -6.01 3.47
C PHE A 28 -13.44 -4.63 3.79
N ILE A 29 -13.19 -3.85 2.74
CA ILE A 29 -12.87 -2.43 2.78
C ILE A 29 -14.17 -1.67 2.55
N ASP A 30 -14.68 -0.93 3.53
CA ASP A 30 -15.76 0.08 3.32
C ASP A 30 -15.12 1.44 3.15
N HIS A 31 -15.29 1.94 1.94
CA HIS A 31 -15.48 3.34 1.70
C HIS A 31 -16.45 3.46 0.52
N PRO A 32 -17.11 4.60 0.33
CA PRO A 32 -17.93 4.83 -0.86
C PRO A 32 -17.07 4.85 -2.14
N GLY A 33 -17.60 4.32 -3.24
CA GLY A 33 -16.96 4.35 -4.57
C GLY A 33 -16.10 3.13 -4.91
N ALA A 34 -15.41 3.18 -6.05
CA ALA A 34 -14.61 2.08 -6.55
C ALA A 34 -13.41 1.77 -5.62
N LYS A 35 -13.28 0.51 -5.21
CA LYS A 35 -12.30 0.02 -4.24
C LYS A 35 -11.02 -0.50 -4.91
N MET A 36 -10.70 0.02 -6.10
CA MET A 36 -9.62 -0.47 -6.97
C MET A 36 -8.28 -0.33 -6.27
N GLY A 37 -7.87 -1.35 -5.53
CA GLY A 37 -6.63 -1.32 -4.77
C GLY A 37 -5.43 -1.29 -5.70
N HIS A 38 -4.51 -0.37 -5.43
CA HIS A 38 -3.32 -0.15 -6.24
C HIS A 38 -2.11 -0.91 -5.67
N ASP A 39 -2.00 -0.96 -4.34
CA ASP A 39 -0.83 -1.54 -3.67
C ASP A 39 -1.08 -1.97 -2.23
N LEU A 40 -0.29 -2.95 -1.77
CA LEU A 40 -0.28 -3.44 -0.40
C LEU A 40 1.17 -3.70 0.01
N GLN A 41 1.58 -3.14 1.16
CA GLN A 41 2.94 -3.27 1.68
C GLN A 41 2.94 -3.44 3.20
N PRO A 42 3.94 -4.10 3.80
CA PRO A 42 4.14 -4.06 5.24
C PRO A 42 4.37 -2.62 5.74
N ASP A 43 3.78 -2.28 6.89
CA ASP A 43 4.25 -1.13 7.66
C ASP A 43 5.44 -1.57 8.51
N TYR A 44 6.65 -1.37 8.02
CA TYR A 44 7.88 -1.76 8.71
C TYR A 44 8.09 -1.04 10.06
N THR A 45 7.28 -0.02 10.37
CA THR A 45 7.31 0.66 11.67
C THR A 45 6.37 0.05 12.70
N LYS A 46 5.42 -0.80 12.26
CA LYS A 46 4.35 -1.35 13.09
C LYS A 46 4.11 -2.82 12.73
N PRO A 47 4.76 -3.77 13.44
CA PRO A 47 4.59 -5.20 13.19
C PRO A 47 3.12 -5.63 13.17
N GLY A 48 2.78 -6.56 12.28
CA GLY A 48 1.40 -7.00 12.08
C GLY A 48 0.51 -5.97 11.37
N HIS A 49 1.05 -4.88 10.83
CA HIS A 49 0.28 -3.94 10.03
C HIS A 49 0.74 -3.89 8.58
N VAL A 50 -0.21 -3.57 7.71
CA VAL A 50 0.01 -3.31 6.29
C VAL A 50 -0.51 -1.92 5.93
N LEU A 51 0.16 -1.28 4.98
CA LEU A 51 -0.30 -0.10 4.28
C LEU A 51 -0.97 -0.53 2.98
N LEU A 52 -2.18 -0.05 2.76
CA LEU A 52 -3.00 -0.31 1.59
C LEU A 52 -3.26 1.02 0.87
N THR A 53 -3.19 1.01 -0.45
CA THR A 53 -3.61 2.15 -1.29
C THR A 53 -4.72 1.74 -2.24
N ASP A 54 -5.69 2.62 -2.43
CA ASP A 54 -6.75 2.46 -3.42
C ASP A 54 -7.07 3.80 -4.12
N SER A 55 -8.22 3.83 -4.82
CA SER A 55 -8.69 5.00 -5.55
C SER A 55 -9.00 6.21 -4.67
N LYS A 56 -9.24 6.02 -3.37
CA LYS A 56 -9.68 7.03 -2.42
C LYS A 56 -8.59 7.46 -1.44
N GLY A 57 -7.69 6.57 -1.05
CA GLY A 57 -6.72 6.92 -0.04
C GLY A 57 -5.69 5.86 0.29
N VAL A 58 -5.02 6.13 1.40
CA VAL A 58 -4.10 5.23 2.07
C VAL A 58 -4.71 4.80 3.40
N TYR A 59 -4.59 3.51 3.71
CA TYR A 59 -5.12 2.91 4.93
C TYR A 59 -4.01 2.11 5.62
N SER A 60 -4.06 2.09 6.94
CA SER A 60 -3.27 1.17 7.75
C SER A 60 -4.19 0.10 8.33
N TYR A 61 -3.78 -1.16 8.23
CA TYR A 61 -4.59 -2.28 8.66
C TYR A 61 -3.81 -3.25 9.52
N ASP A 62 -4.37 -3.62 10.68
CA ASP A 62 -3.86 -4.69 11.55
C ASP A 62 -4.30 -6.06 11.03
N VAL A 63 -3.34 -6.87 10.57
CA VAL A 63 -3.62 -8.18 9.96
C VAL A 63 -4.22 -9.19 10.95
N ASN A 64 -4.05 -8.98 12.25
CA ASN A 64 -4.57 -9.85 13.30
C ASN A 64 -5.97 -9.43 13.78
N SER A 65 -6.40 -8.21 13.45
CA SER A 65 -7.70 -7.70 13.88
C SER A 65 -8.82 -8.33 13.07
N ASN A 66 -9.76 -9.05 13.68
CA ASN A 66 -10.95 -9.60 13.02
C ASN A 66 -12.02 -8.57 12.61
N ARG A 67 -11.76 -7.27 12.85
CA ARG A 67 -12.66 -6.19 12.44
C ARG A 67 -12.57 -5.97 10.94
N GLN A 68 -13.66 -5.49 10.32
CA GLN A 68 -13.62 -5.03 8.93
C GLN A 68 -12.54 -3.95 8.77
N VAL A 69 -11.94 -3.84 7.58
CA VAL A 69 -10.98 -2.79 7.24
C VAL A 69 -11.80 -1.53 6.97
N ILE A 70 -12.31 -0.89 8.03
CA ILE A 70 -13.18 0.27 7.83
C ILE A 70 -12.87 1.34 8.87
N GLY A 71 -12.13 2.34 8.39
CA GLY A 71 -11.95 3.60 9.06
C GLY A 71 -11.42 4.62 8.08
N GLU A 72 -11.51 5.89 8.49
CA GLU A 72 -10.92 7.05 7.84
C GLU A 72 -9.53 6.73 7.30
N PRO A 73 -9.24 7.04 6.03
CA PRO A 73 -7.92 6.84 5.49
C PRO A 73 -6.90 7.60 6.34
N ILE A 74 -5.74 7.01 6.58
CA ILE A 74 -4.62 7.74 7.20
C ILE A 74 -4.18 8.91 6.31
N TRP A 75 -4.55 8.85 5.03
CA TRP A 75 -4.45 9.97 4.10
C TRP A 75 -5.53 9.87 3.02
N ALA A 76 -6.52 10.78 3.07
CA ALA A 76 -7.61 10.91 2.11
C ALA A 76 -7.15 11.50 0.77
N LYS A 77 -6.21 10.83 0.10
CA LYS A 77 -5.63 11.25 -1.17
C LYS A 77 -5.91 10.22 -2.25
N GLY A 78 -6.69 10.62 -3.25
CA GLY A 78 -6.89 9.80 -4.44
C GLY A 78 -5.60 9.64 -5.25
N ARG A 79 -5.55 8.57 -6.05
CA ARG A 79 -4.47 8.26 -7.02
C ARG A 79 -3.11 7.92 -6.39
N VAL A 80 -3.03 7.67 -5.08
CA VAL A 80 -1.79 7.13 -4.49
C VAL A 80 -1.58 5.72 -5.02
N LYS A 81 -0.49 5.51 -5.76
CA LYS A 81 -0.19 4.23 -6.44
C LYS A 81 0.57 3.27 -5.58
N SER A 82 1.42 3.77 -4.69
CA SER A 82 2.16 2.95 -3.74
C SER A 82 2.62 3.79 -2.57
N ILE A 83 2.82 3.14 -1.43
CA ILE A 83 3.38 3.77 -0.24
C ILE A 83 4.08 2.76 0.65
N ALA A 84 5.27 3.11 1.11
CA ALA A 84 6.00 2.37 2.13
C ALA A 84 6.42 3.32 3.26
N ARG A 85 6.67 2.76 4.45
CA ARG A 85 7.16 3.53 5.61
C ARG A 85 8.43 2.92 6.16
N HIS A 86 9.49 3.73 6.23
CA HIS A 86 10.83 3.25 6.58
C HIS A 86 10.93 2.93 8.08
N PRO A 87 11.46 1.75 8.47
CA PRO A 87 11.44 1.29 9.86
C PRO A 87 12.18 2.21 10.83
N THR A 88 13.29 2.81 10.40
CA THR A 88 14.17 3.60 11.27
C THR A 88 13.83 5.09 11.25
N THR A 89 13.78 5.68 10.05
CA THR A 89 13.54 7.13 9.90
C THR A 89 12.06 7.51 10.07
N LYS A 90 11.16 6.52 9.99
CA LYS A 90 9.69 6.67 10.02
C LYS A 90 9.10 7.50 8.88
N GLU A 91 9.93 7.87 7.92
CA GLU A 91 9.52 8.57 6.71
C GLU A 91 8.69 7.66 5.82
N TYR A 92 7.68 8.25 5.20
CA TYR A 92 6.98 7.64 4.10
C TYR A 92 7.73 7.89 2.80
N VAL A 93 7.63 6.91 1.91
CA VAL A 93 7.97 7.05 0.51
C VAL A 93 6.72 6.73 -0.27
N TRP A 94 6.29 7.60 -1.19
CA TRP A 94 5.04 7.39 -1.92
C TRP A 94 5.12 7.85 -3.37
N VAL A 95 4.22 7.30 -4.17
CA VAL A 95 4.00 7.69 -5.56
C VAL A 95 2.53 8.07 -5.71
N VAL A 96 2.27 9.25 -6.25
CA VAL A 96 0.93 9.68 -6.65
C VAL A 96 0.91 9.70 -8.18
N GLY A 97 -0.13 9.09 -8.76
CA GLY A 97 -0.32 9.08 -10.21
C GLY A 97 -0.41 10.51 -10.78
N SER A 98 -0.05 10.67 -12.05
CA SER A 98 -0.03 11.98 -12.71
C SER A 98 -1.36 12.74 -12.58
N PRO A 99 -1.32 14.08 -12.61
CA PRO A 99 -2.54 14.88 -12.70
C PRO A 99 -3.38 14.55 -13.94
N ASP A 100 -2.72 14.24 -15.06
CA ASP A 100 -3.34 14.10 -16.38
C ASP A 100 -4.05 12.76 -16.57
N THR A 101 -3.35 11.65 -16.29
CA THR A 101 -3.89 10.28 -16.50
C THR A 101 -4.28 9.60 -15.19
N GLY A 102 -3.66 10.02 -14.09
CA GLY A 102 -3.85 9.35 -12.80
C GLY A 102 -3.24 7.95 -12.73
N GLU A 103 -2.38 7.57 -13.68
CA GLU A 103 -1.79 6.23 -13.76
C GLU A 103 -0.36 6.19 -13.20
N MET A 104 0.60 6.78 -13.92
CA MET A 104 2.01 6.78 -13.53
C MET A 104 2.38 8.13 -12.93
N GLY A 105 3.05 8.13 -11.79
CA GLY A 105 3.63 9.34 -11.21
C GLY A 105 4.96 9.68 -11.88
N THR A 106 5.30 10.96 -11.95
CA THR A 106 6.61 11.42 -12.46
C THR A 106 7.64 11.60 -11.34
N LYS A 107 7.19 11.48 -10.09
CA LYS A 107 8.01 11.68 -8.89
C LYS A 107 7.74 10.59 -7.86
N VAL A 108 8.78 10.30 -7.09
CA VAL A 108 8.74 9.63 -5.81
C VAL A 108 8.91 10.70 -4.73
N SER A 109 7.96 10.80 -3.83
CA SER A 109 7.95 11.77 -2.75
C SER A 109 8.38 11.10 -1.44
N ILE A 110 9.13 11.83 -0.61
CA ILE A 110 9.68 11.35 0.68
C ILE A 110 9.33 12.39 1.75
N GLY A 111 8.86 11.93 2.91
CA GLY A 111 8.58 12.83 4.04
C GLY A 111 7.98 12.11 5.25
N LYS A 112 8.08 12.74 6.43
CA LYS A 112 7.48 12.21 7.67
C LYS A 112 5.97 12.37 7.72
N ASP A 113 5.47 13.45 7.13
CA ASP A 113 4.06 13.81 7.11
C ASP A 113 3.47 13.57 5.71
N LEU A 114 2.37 12.81 5.65
CA LEU A 114 1.72 12.46 4.39
C LEU A 114 1.21 13.71 3.68
N GLY A 115 1.61 13.87 2.41
CA GLY A 115 1.25 15.03 1.60
C GLY A 115 2.14 16.26 1.77
N ALA A 116 3.16 16.20 2.65
CA ALA A 116 4.16 17.24 2.82
C ALA A 116 5.57 16.66 2.59
N PRO A 117 5.98 16.45 1.31
CA PRO A 117 7.29 15.90 1.03
C PRO A 117 8.39 16.87 1.45
N THR A 118 9.41 16.35 2.12
CA THR A 118 10.67 17.05 2.38
C THR A 118 11.67 16.86 1.24
N GLU A 119 11.48 15.81 0.44
CA GLU A 119 12.27 15.53 -0.76
C GLU A 119 11.38 14.91 -1.84
N GLU A 120 11.68 15.23 -3.09
CA GLU A 120 11.07 14.56 -4.25
C GLU A 120 12.17 14.17 -5.23
N ARG A 121 12.08 12.96 -5.78
CA ARG A 121 12.99 12.46 -6.81
C ARG A 121 12.20 12.09 -8.06
N GLY A 122 12.64 12.56 -9.21
CA GLY A 122 11.99 12.26 -10.48
C GLY A 122 12.41 13.19 -11.59
N TRP A 123 11.82 13.00 -12.76
CA TRP A 123 12.04 13.81 -13.96
C TRP A 123 10.75 13.85 -14.78
N SER A 124 10.66 14.78 -15.74
CA SER A 124 9.41 15.10 -16.43
C SER A 124 8.74 13.92 -17.15
N ASP A 125 9.53 13.00 -17.68
CA ASP A 125 9.08 11.81 -18.41
C ASP A 125 9.18 10.51 -17.61
N ALA A 126 9.49 10.59 -16.31
CA ALA A 126 9.53 9.41 -15.45
C ALA A 126 8.14 8.77 -15.33
N ARG A 127 8.11 7.45 -15.14
CA ARG A 127 6.88 6.67 -14.97
C ARG A 127 7.01 5.72 -13.78
N PHE A 128 6.76 6.23 -12.59
CA PHE A 128 6.73 5.44 -11.37
C PHE A 128 5.32 4.92 -11.09
N TYR A 129 5.23 3.63 -10.77
CA TYR A 129 4.01 3.02 -10.23
C TYR A 129 4.20 2.54 -8.79
N LYS A 130 5.41 2.10 -8.44
CA LYS A 130 5.72 1.54 -7.12
C LYS A 130 6.95 2.21 -6.52
N ALA A 131 6.88 2.43 -5.22
CA ALA A 131 8.02 2.66 -4.35
C ALA A 131 8.03 1.55 -3.29
N ARG A 132 9.23 1.07 -2.95
CA ARG A 132 9.46 -0.11 -2.12
C ARG A 132 10.65 0.17 -1.22
N ILE A 133 10.60 -0.33 0.00
CA ILE A 133 11.80 -0.39 0.84
C ILE A 133 12.45 -1.73 0.53
N PHE A 134 13.68 -1.68 0.02
CA PHE A 134 14.48 -2.87 -0.15
C PHE A 134 14.94 -3.34 1.24
N SER A 135 14.54 -4.55 1.63
CA SER A 135 14.94 -5.17 2.89
C SER A 135 15.45 -6.59 2.60
N PRO A 136 16.77 -6.83 2.62
CA PRO A 136 17.36 -8.13 2.32
C PRO A 136 16.89 -9.28 3.22
N ALA A 137 16.34 -8.96 4.40
CA ALA A 137 15.83 -9.96 5.34
C ALA A 137 14.48 -10.58 4.91
N TYR A 138 13.88 -10.11 3.81
CA TYR A 138 12.56 -10.51 3.32
C TYR A 138 12.57 -11.01 1.86
N GLU A 139 13.75 -11.33 1.29
CA GLU A 139 13.89 -12.14 0.07
C GLU A 139 14.13 -13.61 0.43
#